data_AF-A0A6I5F958-F1
#
_entry.id   AF-A0A6I5F958-F1
#
_cell.length_a   1.000
_cell.length_b   1.000
_cell.length_c   1.000
_cell.angle_alpha   90.00
_cell.angle_beta   90.00
_cell.angle_gamma   90.00
#
_symmetry.space_group_name_H-M   'P 1'
#
loop_
_entity.id
_entity.type
_entity.pdbx_description
1 polymer ?
#
loop_
_entity_poly.entity_id
_entity_poly.type
_entity_poly.pdbx_seq_one_letter_code
_entity_poly.pdbx_strand_id
1 'polypeptide(L)'
;MAPSEPDEVFAPGEMRVFWFLLLTMVVVVTAVTLAVVGGGGSAVLQDVEPERFTDPLPASRPVGRADVEALRLPMAARGYRMADVDEALSRLGAELAERDARIAELESALAGAQASAVSTGTDLFKQPGEDRPAEPGDRGTAQADRGGEAGR
;
A
#
# COMPACT_ATOMS: atom_id res chain seq x y z
N MET A 1 -35.56 -65.18 51.85
CA MET A 1 -34.16 -65.16 52.30
C MET A 1 -33.35 -64.56 51.16
N ALA A 2 -33.00 -63.28 51.26
CA ALA A 2 -32.41 -62.52 50.16
C ALA A 2 -30.88 -62.76 50.06
N PRO A 3 -30.30 -62.86 48.85
CA PRO A 3 -28.88 -62.58 48.66
C PRO A 3 -28.71 -61.07 48.47
N SER A 4 -28.24 -60.38 49.50
CA SER A 4 -27.74 -59.00 49.39
C SER A 4 -26.35 -59.02 48.74
N GLU A 5 -26.18 -58.18 47.73
CA GLU A 5 -25.03 -58.03 46.84
C GLU A 5 -23.72 -57.74 47.59
N PRO A 6 -22.54 -58.11 47.04
CA PRO A 6 -21.26 -57.72 47.61
C PRO A 6 -21.05 -56.20 47.41
N ASP A 7 -20.84 -55.49 48.50
CA ASP A 7 -20.29 -54.14 48.49
C ASP A 7 -18.83 -54.20 47.98
N GLU A 8 -18.65 -54.20 46.65
CA GLU A 8 -17.32 -53.97 46.04
C GLU A 8 -16.95 -52.49 46.19
N VAL A 9 -16.60 -52.12 47.42
CA VAL A 9 -15.91 -50.88 47.71
C VAL A 9 -14.52 -51.00 47.11
N PHE A 10 -14.34 -50.40 45.93
CA PHE A 10 -13.06 -50.24 45.23
C PHE A 10 -11.91 -50.13 46.23
N ALA A 11 -10.95 -51.05 46.16
CA ALA A 11 -9.89 -51.16 47.14
C ALA A 11 -9.17 -49.79 47.27
N PRO A 12 -8.68 -49.39 48.46
CA PRO A 12 -8.07 -48.07 48.66
C PRO A 12 -6.82 -47.82 47.79
N GLY A 13 -6.24 -48.88 47.20
CA GLY A 13 -5.23 -48.78 46.14
C GLY A 13 -5.80 -48.40 44.77
N GLU A 14 -6.95 -48.94 44.39
CA GLU A 14 -7.65 -48.64 43.13
C GLU A 14 -8.14 -47.20 43.10
N MET A 15 -8.63 -46.68 44.22
CA MET A 15 -9.02 -45.27 44.33
C MET A 15 -7.82 -44.34 44.09
N ARG A 16 -6.64 -44.70 44.62
CA ARG A 16 -5.39 -43.94 44.41
C ARG A 16 -4.91 -44.03 42.96
N VAL A 17 -4.95 -45.20 42.34
CA VAL A 17 -4.59 -45.40 40.93
C VAL A 17 -5.57 -44.65 40.02
N PHE A 18 -6.86 -44.70 40.31
CA PHE A 18 -7.89 -43.95 39.59
C PHE A 18 -7.64 -42.44 39.68
N TRP A 19 -7.37 -41.90 40.87
CA TRP A 19 -7.01 -40.49 41.04
C TRP A 19 -5.72 -40.12 40.32
N PHE A 20 -4.72 -41.00 40.30
CA PHE A 20 -3.48 -40.79 39.54
C PHE A 20 -3.74 -40.76 38.03
N LEU A 21 -4.55 -41.69 37.52
CA LEU A 21 -4.94 -41.73 36.11
C LEU A 21 -5.77 -40.51 35.72
N LEU A 22 -6.72 -40.10 36.55
CA LEU A 22 -7.53 -38.91 36.35
C LEU A 22 -6.68 -37.64 36.37
N LEU A 23 -5.78 -37.50 37.35
CA LEU A 23 -4.83 -36.38 37.40
C LEU A 23 -3.93 -36.35 36.16
N THR A 24 -3.38 -37.51 35.77
CA THR A 24 -2.56 -37.65 34.57
C THR A 24 -3.34 -37.25 33.33
N MET A 25 -4.58 -37.72 33.19
CA MET A 25 -5.47 -37.36 32.08
C MET A 25 -5.74 -35.86 32.06
N VAL A 26 -6.06 -35.25 33.21
CA VAL A 26 -6.27 -33.80 33.31
C VAL A 26 -5.02 -33.04 32.93
N VAL A 27 -3.83 -33.45 33.38
CA VAL A 27 -2.55 -32.83 33.00
C VAL A 27 -2.31 -32.94 31.50
N VAL A 28 -2.51 -34.12 30.90
CA VAL A 28 -2.34 -34.34 29.45
C VAL A 28 -3.35 -33.50 28.66
N VAL A 29 -4.64 -33.54 29.03
CA VAL A 29 -5.68 -32.75 28.38
C VAL A 29 -5.39 -31.27 28.51
N THR A 30 -4.96 -30.80 29.69
CA THR A 30 -4.60 -29.39 29.91
C THR A 30 -3.38 -29.00 29.08
N ALA A 31 -2.34 -29.83 29.03
CA ALA A 31 -1.14 -29.59 28.23
C ALA A 31 -1.45 -29.58 26.73
N VAL A 32 -2.25 -30.52 26.24
CA VAL A 32 -2.70 -30.58 24.83
C VAL A 32 -3.59 -29.40 24.52
N THR A 33 -4.53 -29.05 25.41
CA THR A 33 -5.40 -27.88 25.24
C THR A 33 -4.56 -26.61 25.22
N LEU A 34 -3.60 -26.45 26.12
CA LEU A 34 -2.65 -25.33 26.10
C LEU A 34 -1.73 -25.35 24.88
N ALA A 35 -1.38 -26.50 24.32
CA ALA A 35 -0.59 -26.58 23.09
C ALA A 35 -1.42 -26.21 21.84
N VAL A 36 -2.70 -26.60 21.83
CA VAL A 36 -3.64 -26.30 20.73
C VAL A 36 -4.14 -24.86 20.82
N VAL A 37 -4.47 -24.38 22.02
CA VAL A 37 -4.96 -23.02 22.29
C VAL A 37 -3.80 -22.02 22.39
N GLY A 38 -2.69 -22.43 22.98
CA GLY A 38 -1.49 -21.65 23.25
C GLY A 38 -0.29 -22.03 22.39
N GLY A 39 -0.52 -22.61 21.20
CA GLY A 39 0.45 -22.66 20.10
C GLY A 39 0.77 -21.23 19.63
N GLY A 40 1.44 -20.48 20.50
CA GLY A 40 1.53 -19.04 20.45
C GLY A 40 2.24 -18.37 21.63
N GLY A 41 3.09 -19.05 22.40
CA GLY A 41 4.23 -18.39 23.06
C GLY A 41 4.38 -18.56 24.57
N SER A 42 5.63 -18.89 24.94
CA SER A 42 6.33 -18.62 26.20
C SER A 42 6.75 -19.84 27.01
N ALA A 43 7.51 -20.73 26.39
CA ALA A 43 8.63 -21.37 27.08
C ALA A 43 9.80 -21.45 26.10
N VAL A 44 10.90 -20.77 26.44
CA VAL A 44 12.18 -20.78 25.72
C VAL A 44 12.16 -19.97 24.41
N LEU A 45 12.55 -18.69 24.51
CA LEU A 45 13.12 -17.95 23.38
C LEU A 45 14.43 -18.64 22.98
N GLN A 46 14.36 -19.71 22.17
CA GLN A 46 15.41 -19.89 21.17
C GLN A 46 15.11 -18.89 20.06
N ASP A 47 16.11 -18.08 19.77
CA ASP A 47 16.18 -17.19 18.63
C ASP A 47 16.02 -18.04 17.35
N VAL A 48 14.77 -18.25 16.93
CA VAL A 48 14.48 -18.86 15.64
C VAL A 48 14.75 -17.77 14.63
N GLU A 49 15.84 -17.95 13.87
CA GLU A 49 16.20 -17.13 12.70
C GLU A 49 14.90 -16.77 11.96
N PRO A 50 14.55 -15.48 11.83
CA PRO A 50 13.26 -15.07 11.28
C PRO A 50 13.07 -15.74 9.93
N GLU A 51 12.02 -16.54 9.81
CA GLU A 51 11.67 -17.24 8.59
C GLU A 51 11.59 -16.21 7.46
N ARG A 52 12.58 -16.28 6.57
CA ARG A 52 12.80 -15.26 5.56
C ARG A 52 11.64 -15.31 4.58
N PHE A 53 11.01 -14.15 4.37
CA PHE A 53 9.97 -13.95 3.36
C PHE A 53 10.40 -14.58 2.04
N THR A 54 9.54 -15.42 1.46
CA THR A 54 9.87 -16.08 0.19
C THR A 54 9.90 -15.08 -0.97
N ASP A 55 9.13 -13.99 -0.86
CA ASP A 55 9.20 -12.86 -1.78
C ASP A 55 9.08 -11.55 -0.96
N PRO A 56 10.21 -10.94 -0.55
CA PRO A 56 10.19 -9.74 0.29
C PRO A 56 9.74 -8.51 -0.48
N LEU A 57 9.07 -7.59 0.23
CA LEU A 57 8.70 -6.29 -0.33
C LEU A 57 9.95 -5.54 -0.87
N PRO A 58 9.81 -4.79 -1.97
CA PRO A 58 10.92 -4.04 -2.53
C PRO A 58 11.45 -2.98 -1.54
N ALA A 59 12.73 -3.07 -1.17
CA ALA A 59 13.35 -2.14 -0.22
C ALA A 59 13.81 -0.82 -0.85
N SER A 60 13.94 -0.78 -2.19
CA SER A 60 14.52 0.34 -2.94
C SER A 60 13.50 1.22 -3.65
N ARG A 61 12.22 0.82 -3.69
CA ARG A 61 11.14 1.58 -4.31
C ARG A 61 9.87 1.53 -3.46
N PRO A 62 8.94 2.48 -3.61
CA PRO A 62 7.64 2.40 -2.97
C PRO A 62 6.94 1.07 -3.30
N VAL A 63 6.31 0.50 -2.28
CA VAL A 63 5.48 -0.71 -2.39
C VAL A 63 4.25 -0.36 -3.21
N GLY A 64 3.92 -1.20 -4.20
CA GLY A 64 2.69 -1.10 -4.97
C GLY A 64 1.75 -2.28 -4.68
N ARG A 65 0.54 -2.22 -5.22
CA ARG A 65 -0.49 -3.27 -5.03
C ARG A 65 0.00 -4.68 -5.40
N ALA A 66 0.68 -4.82 -6.54
CA ALA A 66 1.18 -6.12 -7.00
C ALA A 66 2.21 -6.74 -6.03
N ASP A 67 2.97 -5.90 -5.32
CA ASP A 67 3.97 -6.35 -4.36
C ASP A 67 3.30 -6.88 -3.07
N VAL A 68 2.18 -6.28 -2.68
CA VAL A 68 1.37 -6.75 -1.55
C VAL A 68 0.69 -8.07 -1.89
N GLU A 69 0.16 -8.21 -3.11
CA GLU A 69 -0.47 -9.46 -3.58
C GLU A 69 0.56 -10.61 -3.74
N ALA A 70 1.81 -10.31 -4.07
CA ALA A 70 2.88 -11.29 -4.20
C ALA A 70 3.52 -11.68 -2.85
N LEU A 71 3.31 -10.90 -1.79
CA LEU A 71 3.93 -11.11 -0.48
C LEU A 71 3.52 -12.46 0.11
N ARG A 72 4.50 -13.35 0.31
CA ARG A 72 4.30 -14.65 0.97
C ARG A 72 4.87 -14.63 2.37
N LEU A 73 3.97 -14.48 3.34
CA LEU A 73 4.31 -14.56 4.76
C LEU A 73 4.45 -16.03 5.17
N PRO A 74 5.58 -16.45 5.78
CA PRO A 74 5.72 -17.79 6.31
C PRO A 74 4.72 -18.04 7.44
N MET A 75 4.26 -19.30 7.53
CA MET A 75 3.23 -19.75 8.47
C MET A 75 3.77 -19.83 9.90
N ALA A 76 3.81 -18.70 10.62
CA ALA A 76 4.14 -18.70 12.04
C ALA A 76 2.89 -19.09 12.86
N ALA A 77 2.98 -20.18 13.62
CA ALA A 77 1.94 -20.63 14.56
C ALA A 77 1.85 -19.71 15.78
N ARG A 78 1.37 -18.47 15.60
CA ARG A 78 1.07 -17.52 16.68
C ARG A 78 -0.23 -16.79 16.36
N GLY A 79 -1.36 -17.35 16.78
CA GLY A 79 -2.63 -16.63 17.06
C GLY A 79 -3.33 -15.81 15.96
N TYR A 80 -2.67 -15.48 14.85
CA TYR A 80 -3.24 -14.76 13.74
C TYR A 80 -3.81 -15.77 12.75
N ARG A 81 -5.09 -15.62 12.40
CA ARG A 81 -5.68 -16.42 11.33
C ARG A 81 -5.23 -15.85 10.00
N MET A 82 -4.67 -16.69 9.13
CA MET A 82 -4.19 -16.25 7.82
C MET A 82 -5.29 -15.62 6.97
N ALA A 83 -6.53 -16.10 7.09
CA ALA A 83 -7.66 -15.48 6.39
C ALA A 83 -7.86 -14.00 6.77
N ASP A 84 -7.70 -13.65 8.06
CA ASP A 84 -7.86 -12.26 8.52
C ASP A 84 -6.69 -11.38 8.06
N VAL A 85 -5.48 -11.95 7.98
CA VAL A 85 -4.28 -11.27 7.47
C VAL A 85 -4.40 -11.05 5.97
N ASP A 86 -4.78 -12.07 5.21
CA ASP A 86 -4.94 -12.00 3.75
C ASP A 86 -6.04 -11.00 3.37
N GLU A 87 -7.15 -10.97 4.10
CA GLU A 87 -8.22 -9.99 3.91
C GLU A 87 -7.73 -8.56 4.19
N ALA A 88 -6.98 -8.36 5.28
CA ALA A 88 -6.40 -7.06 5.60
C ALA A 88 -5.39 -6.60 4.53
N LEU A 89 -4.54 -7.50 4.04
CA LEU A 89 -3.57 -7.21 2.98
C LEU A 89 -4.26 -6.89 1.65
N SER A 90 -5.31 -7.64 1.29
CA SER A 90 -6.12 -7.39 0.10
C SER A 90 -6.76 -6.00 0.14
N ARG A 91 -7.36 -5.64 1.28
CA ARG A 91 -7.92 -4.31 1.49
C ARG A 91 -6.88 -3.21 1.39
N LEU A 92 -5.72 -3.38 2.05
CA LEU A 92 -4.63 -2.41 1.99
C LEU A 92 -4.08 -2.26 0.56
N GLY A 93 -3.97 -3.34 -0.20
CA GLY A 93 -3.57 -3.31 -1.61
C GLY A 93 -4.53 -2.53 -2.50
N ALA A 94 -5.84 -2.61 -2.23
CA ALA A 94 -6.84 -1.82 -2.93
C ALA A 94 -6.73 -0.33 -2.59
N GLU A 95 -6.61 0.02 -1.31
CA GLU A 95 -6.44 1.42 -0.87
C GLU A 95 -5.15 2.04 -1.42
N LEU A 96 -4.07 1.26 -1.52
CA LEU A 96 -2.81 1.69 -2.10
C LEU A 96 -2.96 1.99 -3.60
N ALA A 97 -3.64 1.13 -4.35
CA ALA A 97 -3.89 1.35 -5.78
C ALA A 97 -4.73 2.62 -6.04
N GLU A 98 -5.70 2.90 -5.19
CA GLU A 98 -6.49 4.13 -5.27
C GLU A 98 -5.63 5.38 -5.01
N ARG A 99 -4.75 5.32 -4.00
CA ARG A 99 -3.82 6.41 -3.69
C ARG A 99 -2.82 6.63 -4.84
N ASP A 100 -2.25 5.57 -5.39
CA ASP A 100 -1.29 5.66 -6.50
C ASP A 100 -1.94 6.27 -7.75
N ALA A 101 -3.18 5.89 -8.06
CA ALA A 101 -3.93 6.50 -9.16
C ALA A 101 -4.17 8.00 -8.92
N ARG A 102 -4.51 8.39 -7.69
CA ARG A 102 -4.70 9.79 -7.33
C ARG A 102 -3.39 10.60 -7.42
N ILE A 103 -2.27 10.02 -7.00
CA ILE A 103 -0.95 10.65 -7.11
C ILE A 103 -0.61 10.86 -8.59
N ALA A 104 -0.79 9.84 -9.44
CA ALA A 104 -0.54 9.95 -10.87
C ALA A 104 -1.39 11.04 -11.54
N GLU A 105 -2.65 11.17 -11.14
CA GLU A 105 -3.52 12.25 -11.61
C GLU A 105 -2.98 13.63 -11.19
N LEU A 106 -2.63 13.80 -9.91
CA LEU A 106 -2.08 15.06 -9.39
C LEU A 106 -0.75 15.44 -10.06
N GLU A 107 0.14 14.46 -10.26
CA GLU A 107 1.41 14.65 -10.95
C GLU A 107 1.20 15.05 -12.41
N SER A 108 0.24 14.44 -13.10
CA SER A 108 -0.11 14.79 -14.48
C SER A 108 -0.65 16.22 -14.59
N ALA A 109 -1.51 16.63 -13.64
CA ALA A 109 -2.05 17.99 -13.58
C ALA A 109 -0.94 19.02 -13.30
N LEU A 110 -0.03 18.70 -12.37
CA LEU A 110 1.12 19.55 -12.07
C LEU A 110 2.07 19.68 -13.27
N ALA A 111 2.35 18.58 -13.96
CA ALA A 111 3.17 18.59 -15.18
C ALA A 111 2.52 19.43 -16.30
N GLY A 112 1.21 19.31 -16.49
CA GLY A 112 0.46 20.12 -17.45
C GLY A 112 0.47 21.61 -17.11
N ALA A 113 0.36 21.96 -15.83
CA ALA A 113 0.45 23.34 -15.37
C ALA A 113 1.85 23.94 -15.60
N GLN A 114 2.91 23.17 -15.30
CA GLN A 114 4.29 23.58 -15.56
C GLN A 114 4.56 23.77 -17.05
N ALA A 115 4.11 22.85 -17.91
CA ALA A 115 4.24 22.98 -19.36
C ALA A 115 3.53 24.24 -19.90
N SER A 116 2.33 24.53 -19.39
CA SER A 116 1.58 25.73 -19.78
C SER A 116 2.30 27.02 -19.34
N ALA A 117 2.89 27.04 -18.15
CA ALA A 117 3.67 28.18 -17.66
C ALA A 117 4.93 28.43 -18.50
N VAL A 118 5.63 27.38 -18.91
CA VAL A 118 6.82 27.48 -19.78
C VAL A 118 6.46 27.97 -21.18
N SER A 119 5.36 27.46 -21.77
CA SER A 119 4.85 27.94 -23.06
C SER A 119 4.51 29.43 -23.00
N THR A 120 3.73 29.84 -21.99
CA THR A 120 3.32 31.23 -21.81
C THR A 120 4.52 32.16 -21.64
N GLY A 121 5.53 31.72 -20.88
CA GLY A 121 6.78 32.46 -20.73
C GLY A 121 7.51 32.61 -22.07
N THR A 122 7.61 31.54 -22.86
CA THR A 122 8.27 31.55 -24.17
C THR A 122 7.55 32.45 -25.18
N ASP A 123 6.21 32.45 -25.21
CA ASP A 123 5.41 33.34 -26.04
C ASP A 123 5.63 34.82 -25.67
N LEU A 124 5.73 35.13 -24.37
CA LEU A 124 6.03 36.48 -23.89
C LEU A 124 7.44 36.94 -24.30
N PHE A 125 8.44 36.04 -24.32
CA PHE A 125 9.78 36.36 -24.80
C PHE A 125 9.87 36.53 -26.33
N LYS A 126 8.93 35.96 -27.08
CA LYS A 126 8.90 36.06 -28.55
C LYS A 126 8.25 37.35 -29.06
N GLN A 127 7.51 38.07 -28.21
CA GLN A 127 6.92 39.36 -28.54
C GLN A 127 7.75 40.54 -28.00
N PRO A 128 8.75 40.98 -28.78
CA PRO A 128 9.03 42.40 -28.87
C PRO A 128 9.28 42.83 -30.33
N GLY A 129 8.27 43.42 -30.98
CA GLY A 129 8.53 44.44 -32.01
C GLY A 129 7.97 44.28 -33.42
N GLU A 130 7.05 43.34 -33.70
CA GLU A 130 6.59 43.11 -35.09
C GLU A 130 5.24 43.73 -35.47
N ASP A 131 4.72 44.68 -34.68
CA ASP A 131 3.56 45.50 -35.07
C ASP A 131 3.88 46.98 -34.91
N ARG A 132 4.77 47.50 -35.75
CA ARG A 132 4.81 48.93 -36.07
C ARG A 132 4.29 49.07 -37.50
N PRO A 133 3.04 49.54 -37.71
CA PRO A 133 2.60 49.92 -39.04
C PRO A 133 3.59 50.96 -39.57
N ALA A 134 4.24 50.66 -40.69
CA ALA A 134 5.11 51.60 -41.35
C ALA A 134 4.29 52.86 -41.69
N GLU A 135 4.58 53.97 -41.00
CA GLU A 135 4.12 55.27 -41.45
C GLU A 135 4.60 55.49 -42.89
N PRO A 136 3.71 55.86 -43.83
CA PRO A 136 4.13 56.32 -45.14
C PRO A 136 4.79 57.69 -44.94
N GLY A 137 6.11 57.66 -44.81
CA GLY A 137 6.96 58.83 -44.76
C GLY A 137 6.73 59.71 -45.99
N ASP A 138 6.30 60.93 -45.68
CA ASP A 138 6.42 62.16 -46.45
C ASP A 138 7.60 62.16 -47.43
N ARG A 139 7.29 62.12 -48.74
CA ARG A 139 8.18 62.60 -49.78
C ARG A 139 7.71 63.97 -50.24
N GLY A 140 8.29 64.99 -49.63
CA GLY A 140 8.99 66.05 -50.35
C GLY A 140 8.14 66.86 -51.31
N THR A 141 7.62 67.97 -50.77
CA THR A 141 7.38 69.21 -51.50
C THR A 141 8.61 69.62 -52.33
N ALA A 142 8.44 69.85 -53.64
CA ALA A 142 9.08 70.96 -54.36
C ALA A 142 8.67 70.99 -55.85
N GLN A 143 8.13 72.15 -56.25
CA GLN A 143 8.38 72.81 -57.54
C GLN A 143 7.48 72.47 -58.73
N ALA A 144 6.20 72.83 -58.62
CA ALA A 144 5.43 73.32 -59.76
C ALA A 144 5.82 74.79 -60.01
N ASP A 145 6.84 75.00 -60.82
CA ASP A 145 7.28 76.30 -61.32
C ASP A 145 6.95 76.41 -62.82
N ARG A 146 6.34 77.55 -63.16
CA ARG A 146 6.26 78.18 -64.49
C ARG A 146 5.37 77.59 -65.58
N GLY A 147 4.18 78.17 -65.68
CA GLY A 147 3.82 79.12 -66.74
C GLY A 147 4.00 78.69 -68.20
N GLY A 148 2.88 78.44 -68.88
CA GLY A 148 2.70 78.63 -70.33
C GLY A 148 1.28 79.15 -70.54
N GLU A 149 1.07 80.45 -70.75
CA GLU A 149 1.03 81.12 -72.06
C GLU A 149 -0.01 80.53 -73.04
N ALA A 150 -1.09 81.29 -73.18
CA ALA A 150 -1.75 81.72 -74.42
C ALA A 150 -1.73 80.80 -75.67
N GLY A 151 -2.94 80.54 -76.21
CA GLY A 151 -3.11 80.54 -77.66
C GLY A 151 -4.14 79.57 -78.24
N ARG A 152 -5.25 80.16 -78.71
CA ARG A 152 -6.22 79.71 -79.73
C ARG A 152 -7.34 78.76 -79.33
#